data_AF-A0A1H9VHL3-F1
#
_entry.id   AF-A0A1H9VHL3-F1
#
_cell.length_a   1.000
_cell.length_b   1.000
_cell.length_c   1.000
_cell.angle_alpha   90.00
_cell.angle_beta   90.00
_cell.angle_gamma   90.00
#
_symmetry.space_group_name_H-M   'P 1'
#
loop_
_entity.id
_entity.type
_entity.pdbx_description
1 polymer ?
#
loop_
_entity_poly.entity_id
_entity_poly.type
_entity_poly.pdbx_seq_one_letter_code
_entity_poly.pdbx_strand_id
1 'polypeptide(L)'
;MTRFATALTVLAMLGLAGCAGQPAADPATSTAPAAVNTTSAPSAASAAGIPPKPDEATVKAYLDELRAIDPAIVDEDNPDKAINRGRDQCSSVQSFPADQAKLIDLTNKRFTAPGQSNGFGPEKAERILAAVRKHICPTF
;
A
#
# COMPACT_ATOMS: atom_id res chain seq x y z
N MET A 1 -4.44 -37.89 -26.56
CA MET A 1 -4.65 -37.02 -27.74
C MET A 1 -6.12 -36.64 -27.77
N THR A 2 -6.47 -35.43 -27.35
CA THR A 2 -7.84 -34.92 -27.51
C THR A 2 -7.73 -33.43 -27.80
N ARG A 3 -8.09 -33.06 -29.03
CA ARG A 3 -8.08 -31.70 -29.56
C ARG A 3 -9.48 -31.11 -29.42
N PHE A 4 -9.60 -29.91 -28.86
CA PHE A 4 -10.74 -29.02 -29.11
C PHE A 4 -10.22 -27.60 -29.31
N ALA A 5 -10.28 -27.13 -30.56
CA ALA A 5 -10.34 -25.72 -30.94
C ALA A 5 -11.79 -25.23 -30.70
N THR A 6 -12.10 -23.96 -30.40
CA THR A 6 -12.05 -22.81 -31.32
C THR A 6 -12.41 -21.52 -30.56
N ALA A 7 -11.89 -20.40 -31.07
CA ALA A 7 -12.02 -19.00 -30.66
C ALA A 7 -13.45 -18.41 -30.64
N LEU A 8 -13.65 -17.28 -29.93
CA LEU A 8 -14.13 -16.01 -30.53
C LEU A 8 -14.04 -14.82 -29.55
N THR A 9 -13.60 -13.69 -30.10
CA THR A 9 -13.38 -12.36 -29.49
C THR A 9 -14.62 -11.49 -29.68
N VAL A 10 -15.06 -10.70 -28.67
CA VAL A 10 -15.85 -9.46 -28.89
C VAL A 10 -15.44 -8.38 -27.89
N LEU A 11 -15.16 -7.21 -28.47
CA LEU A 11 -14.70 -5.95 -27.91
C LEU A 11 -15.85 -4.93 -27.99
N ALA A 12 -16.16 -4.16 -26.94
CA ALA A 12 -16.84 -2.85 -26.95
C ALA A 12 -17.37 -2.52 -25.54
N MET A 13 -17.47 -1.29 -25.03
CA MET A 13 -16.91 0.03 -25.32
C MET A 13 -17.14 0.87 -24.05
N LEU A 14 -16.27 1.84 -23.81
CA LEU A 14 -16.32 2.81 -22.73
C LEU A 14 -17.53 3.75 -22.85
N GLY A 15 -18.09 4.15 -21.71
CA GLY A 15 -18.93 5.34 -21.55
C GLY A 15 -18.59 6.05 -20.25
N LEU A 16 -17.62 6.97 -20.28
CA LEU A 16 -17.40 7.94 -19.20
C LEU A 16 -18.22 9.20 -19.49
N ALA A 17 -19.29 9.41 -18.72
CA ALA A 17 -19.76 10.76 -18.39
C ALA A 17 -18.73 11.34 -17.39
N GLY A 18 -18.20 12.56 -17.50
CA GLY A 18 -18.80 13.80 -17.98
C GLY A 18 -18.79 14.76 -16.79
N CYS A 19 -17.77 15.62 -16.67
CA CYS A 19 -17.86 16.91 -15.99
C CYS A 19 -16.67 17.79 -16.37
N ALA A 20 -16.86 18.57 -17.43
CA ALA A 20 -16.01 19.72 -17.73
C ALA A 20 -16.52 20.89 -16.89
N GLY A 21 -15.65 21.44 -16.05
CA GLY A 21 -15.94 22.62 -15.23
C GLY A 21 -14.64 23.31 -14.86
N GLN A 22 -14.13 24.15 -15.77
CA GLN A 22 -12.99 25.03 -15.53
C GLN A 22 -13.50 26.48 -15.47
N PRO A 23 -13.33 27.17 -14.34
CA PRO A 23 -13.23 28.62 -14.33
C PRO A 23 -11.75 29.01 -14.35
N ALA A 24 -11.43 30.00 -15.18
CA ALA A 24 -10.13 30.65 -15.28
C ALA A 24 -9.86 31.55 -14.06
N ALA A 25 -8.59 31.65 -13.66
CA ALA A 25 -7.85 32.90 -13.41
C ALA A 25 -6.60 32.63 -12.55
N ASP A 26 -5.43 33.01 -13.08
CA ASP A 26 -4.28 33.51 -12.31
C ASP A 26 -4.24 35.05 -12.55
N PRO A 27 -3.74 35.91 -11.62
CA PRO A 27 -2.48 35.69 -10.91
C PRO A 27 -2.41 36.14 -9.42
N ALA A 28 -1.45 35.51 -8.72
CA ALA A 28 -0.60 35.97 -7.62
C ALA A 28 -1.10 37.06 -6.64
N THR A 29 -1.19 36.71 -5.36
CA THR A 29 -0.68 37.55 -4.25
C THR A 29 -0.23 36.66 -3.09
N SER A 30 1.06 36.81 -2.73
CA SER A 30 1.68 36.20 -1.55
C SER A 30 1.09 36.80 -0.28
N THR A 31 0.53 35.99 0.61
CA THR A 31 0.36 36.32 2.03
C THR A 31 0.43 35.03 2.85
N ALA A 32 1.26 35.08 3.89
CA ALA A 32 1.71 34.00 4.78
C ALA A 32 0.71 32.86 5.06
N PRO A 33 1.16 31.59 5.20
CA PRO A 33 0.29 30.56 5.72
C PRO A 33 0.06 30.81 7.21
N ALA A 34 -1.08 31.44 7.53
CA ALA A 34 -1.71 31.27 8.82
C ALA A 34 -1.91 29.77 9.04
N ALA A 35 -1.52 29.28 10.21
CA ALA A 35 -1.76 27.92 10.65
C ALA A 35 -3.27 27.64 10.69
N VAL A 36 -3.79 27.16 9.56
CA VAL A 36 -5.15 26.63 9.48
C VAL A 36 -5.09 25.21 10.02
N ASN A 37 -5.52 25.07 11.28
CA ASN A 37 -6.02 23.82 11.82
C ASN A 37 -7.27 23.43 11.02
N THR A 38 -7.05 22.93 9.81
CA THR A 38 -8.09 22.26 9.04
C THR A 38 -8.31 20.92 9.72
N THR A 39 -9.37 20.83 10.53
CA THR A 39 -10.02 19.53 10.73
C THR A 39 -10.59 19.14 9.37
N SER A 40 -9.74 18.55 8.54
CA SER A 40 -10.15 17.87 7.33
C SER A 40 -10.95 16.64 7.76
N ALA A 41 -12.08 16.39 7.09
CA ALA A 41 -12.77 15.11 7.23
C ALA A 41 -11.74 13.97 7.03
N PRO A 42 -11.84 12.87 7.79
CA PRO A 42 -10.88 11.77 7.67
C PRO A 42 -10.84 11.27 6.24
N SER A 43 -9.64 11.11 5.70
CA SER A 43 -9.46 10.53 4.37
C SER A 43 -10.07 9.11 4.32
N ALA A 44 -10.46 8.64 3.13
CA ALA A 44 -10.96 7.28 2.97
C ALA A 44 -9.96 6.22 3.49
N ALA A 45 -8.65 6.49 3.40
CA ALA A 45 -7.61 5.63 3.97
C ALA A 45 -7.66 5.60 5.51
N SER A 46 -7.82 6.76 6.15
CA SER A 46 -7.95 6.87 7.61
C SER A 46 -9.22 6.17 8.11
N ALA A 47 -10.34 6.29 7.39
CA ALA A 47 -11.58 5.58 7.71
C ALA A 47 -11.44 4.05 7.58
N ALA A 48 -10.53 3.58 6.71
CA ALA A 48 -10.20 2.17 6.54
C ALA A 48 -9.12 1.66 7.53
N GLY A 49 -8.71 2.45 8.52
CA GLY A 49 -7.67 2.06 9.48
C GLY A 49 -6.25 2.02 8.91
N ILE A 50 -6.03 2.64 7.74
CA ILE A 50 -4.71 2.74 7.12
C ILE A 50 -4.02 3.99 7.70
N PRO A 51 -2.83 3.85 8.32
CA PRO A 51 -2.12 4.98 8.90
C PRO A 51 -1.67 5.97 7.80
N PRO A 52 -1.38 7.24 8.14
CA PRO A 52 -0.75 8.17 7.20
C PRO A 52 0.58 7.60 6.66
N LYS A 53 1.11 8.19 5.58
CA LYS A 53 2.45 7.83 5.11
C LYS A 53 3.47 8.20 6.21
N PRO A 54 4.40 7.30 6.59
CA PRO A 54 5.44 7.63 7.56
C PRO A 54 6.38 8.73 7.03
N ASP A 55 7.11 9.38 7.94
CA ASP A 55 8.19 10.30 7.57
C ASP A 55 9.36 9.58 6.89
N GLU A 56 10.27 10.36 6.29
CA GLU A 56 11.39 9.84 5.50
C GLU A 56 12.34 8.94 6.30
N ALA A 57 12.61 9.27 7.57
CA ALA A 57 13.52 8.48 8.40
C ALA A 57 12.90 7.12 8.73
N THR A 58 11.61 7.10 9.06
CA THR A 58 10.84 5.86 9.30
C THR A 58 10.75 5.02 8.03
N VAL A 59 10.49 5.65 6.88
CA VAL A 59 10.49 4.97 5.56
C VAL A 59 11.84 4.31 5.29
N LYS A 60 12.94 5.04 5.48
CA LYS A 60 14.28 4.50 5.26
C LYS A 60 14.56 3.30 6.17
N ALA A 61 14.28 3.41 7.46
CA ALA A 61 14.51 2.34 8.42
C ALA A 61 13.68 1.08 8.09
N TYR A 62 12.41 1.28 7.70
CA TYR A 62 11.53 0.20 7.28
C TYR A 62 12.07 -0.51 6.03
N LEU A 63 12.44 0.23 4.98
CA LEU A 63 12.96 -0.36 3.74
C LEU A 63 14.30 -1.08 3.95
N ASP A 64 15.19 -0.52 4.77
CA ASP A 64 16.46 -1.15 5.10
C ASP A 64 16.26 -2.48 5.86
N GLU A 65 15.29 -2.53 6.77
CA GLU A 65 14.93 -3.76 7.49
C GLU A 65 14.31 -4.81 6.56
N LEU A 66 13.44 -4.40 5.62
CA LEU A 66 12.90 -5.32 4.62
C LEU A 66 14.01 -5.91 3.74
N ARG A 67 14.97 -5.09 3.29
CA ARG A 67 16.12 -5.57 2.50
C ARG A 67 17.00 -6.55 3.27
N ALA A 68 17.14 -6.36 4.58
CA ALA A 68 17.87 -7.28 5.44
C ALA A 68 17.14 -8.63 5.64
N ILE A 69 15.82 -8.68 5.43
CA ILE A 69 15.06 -9.94 5.40
C ILE A 69 15.28 -10.65 4.07
N ASP A 70 15.02 -9.95 2.97
CA ASP A 70 15.27 -10.38 1.61
C ASP A 70 15.19 -9.14 0.68
N PRO A 71 16.25 -8.82 -0.09
CA PRO A 71 16.26 -7.64 -0.96
C PRO A 71 15.12 -7.66 -1.98
N ALA A 72 14.63 -8.84 -2.41
CA ALA A 72 13.54 -8.93 -3.37
C ALA A 72 12.18 -8.45 -2.81
N ILE A 73 12.05 -8.24 -1.49
CA ILE A 73 10.82 -7.68 -0.88
C ILE A 73 10.63 -6.22 -1.30
N VAL A 74 11.72 -5.49 -1.51
CA VAL A 74 11.72 -4.10 -1.95
C VAL A 74 11.92 -4.06 -3.46
N ASP A 75 10.95 -3.48 -4.16
CA ASP A 75 11.07 -3.15 -5.57
C ASP A 75 11.90 -1.88 -5.67
N GLU A 76 13.17 -1.98 -6.11
CA GLU A 76 14.09 -0.83 -6.12
C GLU A 76 13.67 0.24 -7.14
N ASP A 77 12.90 -0.12 -8.17
CA ASP A 77 12.31 0.84 -9.11
C ASP A 77 11.07 1.52 -8.52
N ASN A 78 10.45 0.93 -7.49
CA ASN A 78 9.27 1.47 -6.83
C ASN A 78 9.18 1.08 -5.33
N PRO A 79 10.03 1.66 -4.47
CA PRO A 79 10.07 1.32 -3.05
C PRO A 79 8.78 1.71 -2.31
N ASP A 80 8.04 2.68 -2.83
CA ASP A 80 6.74 3.12 -2.31
C ASP A 80 5.71 1.99 -2.29
N LYS A 81 5.85 0.98 -3.16
CA LYS A 81 5.02 -0.22 -3.16
C LYS A 81 5.14 -1.00 -1.85
N ALA A 82 6.36 -1.15 -1.31
CA ALA A 82 6.58 -1.85 -0.05
C ALA A 82 6.02 -1.05 1.15
N ILE A 83 6.10 0.28 1.10
CA ILE A 83 5.52 1.18 2.11
C ILE A 83 4.00 1.07 2.11
N ASN A 84 3.36 1.15 0.95
CA ASN A 84 1.91 1.03 0.84
C ASN A 84 1.41 -0.35 1.30
N ARG A 85 2.11 -1.43 0.94
CA ARG A 85 1.83 -2.77 1.47
C ARG A 85 1.94 -2.84 3.00
N GLY A 86 2.94 -2.18 3.60
CA GLY A 86 3.06 -2.09 5.05
C GLY A 86 1.87 -1.36 5.69
N ARG A 87 1.45 -0.23 5.11
CA ARG A 87 0.30 0.55 5.57
C ARG A 87 -1.02 -0.22 5.44
N ASP A 88 -1.20 -0.95 4.33
CA ASP A 88 -2.36 -1.82 4.15
C ASP A 88 -2.33 -3.04 5.08
N GLN A 89 -1.14 -3.51 5.46
CA GLN A 89 -1.00 -4.58 6.43
C GLN A 89 -1.35 -4.10 7.85
N CYS A 90 -1.06 -2.84 8.19
CA CYS A 90 -1.48 -2.23 9.46
C CYS A 90 -3.01 -2.33 9.68
N SER A 91 -3.83 -2.06 8.67
CA SER A 91 -5.29 -2.19 8.83
C SER A 91 -5.71 -3.64 9.13
N SER A 92 -4.96 -4.62 8.61
CA SER A 92 -5.15 -6.03 8.94
C SER A 92 -4.73 -6.34 10.38
N VAL A 93 -3.63 -5.76 10.86
CA VAL A 93 -3.19 -5.85 12.27
C VAL A 93 -4.27 -5.29 13.20
N GLN A 94 -4.83 -4.13 12.88
CA GLN A 94 -5.94 -3.54 13.66
C GLN A 94 -7.19 -4.43 13.67
N SER A 95 -7.51 -5.08 12.55
CA SER A 95 -8.70 -5.92 12.42
C SER A 95 -8.56 -7.29 13.12
N PHE A 96 -7.34 -7.81 13.22
CA PHE A 96 -7.06 -9.14 13.75
C PHE A 96 -5.87 -9.13 14.73
N PRO A 97 -5.91 -8.33 15.82
CA PRO A 97 -4.73 -8.02 16.63
C PRO A 97 -4.10 -9.23 17.32
N ALA A 98 -4.90 -10.27 17.59
CA ALA A 98 -4.48 -11.49 18.28
C ALA A 98 -4.31 -12.71 17.35
N ASP A 99 -4.64 -12.61 16.06
CA ASP A 99 -4.58 -13.75 15.12
C ASP A 99 -3.27 -13.73 14.32
N GLN A 100 -2.18 -14.12 14.98
CA GLN A 100 -0.83 -14.11 14.40
C GLN A 100 -0.76 -14.94 13.11
N ALA A 101 -1.36 -16.13 13.08
CA ALA A 101 -1.32 -17.01 11.92
C ALA A 101 -1.99 -16.35 10.70
N LYS A 102 -3.15 -15.72 10.89
CA LYS A 102 -3.82 -14.97 9.84
C LYS A 102 -3.02 -13.76 9.38
N LEU A 103 -2.39 -13.02 10.30
CA LEU A 103 -1.58 -11.86 9.94
C LEU A 103 -0.35 -12.26 9.12
N ILE A 104 0.28 -13.39 9.43
CA ILE A 104 1.38 -13.96 8.64
C ILE A 104 0.87 -14.33 7.23
N ASP A 105 -0.25 -15.04 7.13
CA ASP A 105 -0.86 -15.41 5.83
C ASP A 105 -1.19 -14.18 4.97
N LEU A 106 -1.81 -13.15 5.56
CA LEU A 106 -2.11 -11.89 4.87
C LEU A 106 -0.83 -11.16 4.45
N THR A 107 0.20 -11.16 5.28
CA THR A 107 1.51 -10.58 4.94
C THR A 107 2.12 -11.32 3.75
N ASN A 108 2.09 -12.65 3.75
CA ASN A 108 2.61 -13.45 2.65
C ASN A 108 1.86 -13.20 1.33
N LYS A 109 0.54 -12.98 1.37
CA LYS A 109 -0.26 -12.65 0.19
C LYS A 109 -0.01 -11.24 -0.33
N ARG A 110 0.27 -10.30 0.56
CA ARG A 110 0.41 -8.88 0.22
C ARG A 110 1.81 -8.54 -0.29
N PHE A 111 2.84 -9.15 0.28
CA PHE A 111 4.23 -8.96 -0.12
C PHE A 111 4.63 -10.00 -1.15
N THR A 112 4.74 -9.55 -2.41
CA THR A 112 5.12 -10.38 -3.55
C THR A 112 6.12 -9.65 -4.44
N ALA A 113 6.92 -10.40 -5.19
CA ALA A 113 7.92 -9.89 -6.13
C ALA A 113 7.85 -10.66 -7.46
N PRO A 114 8.48 -10.15 -8.54
CA PRO A 114 8.66 -10.94 -9.76
C PRO A 114 9.27 -12.31 -9.44
N GLY A 115 8.66 -13.39 -9.93
CA GLY A 115 9.05 -14.76 -9.60
C GLY A 115 8.63 -15.27 -8.22
N GLN A 116 8.05 -14.42 -7.36
CA GLN A 116 7.53 -14.76 -6.02
C GLN A 116 6.06 -14.32 -5.88
N SER A 117 5.19 -14.80 -6.77
CA SER A 117 3.76 -14.46 -6.77
C SER A 117 2.99 -15.06 -5.59
N ASN A 118 3.52 -16.13 -4.99
CA ASN A 118 2.94 -16.80 -3.82
C ASN A 118 3.48 -16.22 -2.49
N GLY A 119 4.21 -15.12 -2.55
CA GLY A 119 4.88 -14.51 -1.40
C GLY A 119 6.25 -15.12 -1.11
N PHE A 120 6.75 -14.85 0.09
CA PHE A 120 8.09 -15.17 0.56
C PHE A 120 8.14 -16.36 1.53
N GLY A 121 6.99 -16.99 1.79
CA GLY A 121 6.84 -18.07 2.78
C GLY A 121 6.60 -17.57 4.20
N PRO A 122 6.10 -18.44 5.10
CA PRO A 122 5.63 -18.04 6.43
C PRO A 122 6.73 -17.43 7.31
N GLU A 123 7.95 -17.95 7.26
CA GLU A 123 9.08 -17.44 8.07
C GLU A 123 9.45 -16.00 7.70
N LYS A 124 9.60 -15.70 6.40
CA LYS A 124 9.87 -14.33 5.95
C LYS A 124 8.66 -13.44 6.17
N ALA A 125 7.46 -13.93 5.94
CA ALA A 125 6.22 -13.17 6.18
C ALA A 125 6.07 -12.75 7.66
N GLU A 126 6.45 -13.61 8.60
CA GLU A 126 6.50 -13.25 10.02
C GLU A 126 7.50 -12.13 10.31
N ARG A 127 8.70 -12.20 9.74
CA ARG A 127 9.72 -11.13 9.87
C ARG A 127 9.25 -9.81 9.24
N ILE A 128 8.58 -9.88 8.08
CA ILE A 128 7.99 -8.71 7.43
C ILE A 128 6.89 -8.10 8.32
N LEU A 129 6.01 -8.94 8.89
CA LEU A 129 4.96 -8.48 9.80
C LEU A 129 5.54 -7.78 11.03
N ALA A 130 6.64 -8.30 11.58
CA ALA A 130 7.36 -7.66 12.68
C ALA A 130 7.89 -6.27 12.29
N ALA A 131 8.50 -6.14 11.10
CA ALA A 131 8.96 -4.86 10.58
C ALA A 131 7.80 -3.86 10.35
N VAL A 132 6.65 -4.34 9.87
CA VAL A 132 5.43 -3.52 9.74
C VAL A 132 4.96 -3.00 11.10
N ARG A 133 4.83 -3.87 12.11
CA ARG A 133 4.45 -3.46 13.47
C ARG A 133 5.44 -2.47 14.07
N LYS A 134 6.73 -2.69 13.86
CA LYS A 134 7.80 -1.84 14.39
C LYS A 134 7.80 -0.42 13.80
N HIS A 135 7.68 -0.30 12.48
CA HIS A 135 7.89 0.99 11.79
C HIS A 135 6.62 1.66 11.30
N ILE A 136 5.63 0.89 10.86
CA ILE A 136 4.43 1.42 10.19
C ILE A 136 3.24 1.51 11.15
N CYS A 137 3.11 0.56 12.08
CA CYS A 137 1.99 0.52 13.02
C CYS A 137 2.40 0.26 14.48
N PRO A 138 3.26 1.13 15.06
CA PRO A 138 3.83 0.92 16.41
C PRO A 138 2.81 0.97 17.55
N THR A 139 1.57 1.38 17.27
CA THR A 139 0.49 1.43 18.25
C THR A 139 -0.34 0.14 18.33
N PHE A 140 -0.07 -0.86 17.47
CA PHE A 140 -0.81 -2.13 17.41
C PHE A 140 0.09 -3.37 17.52
#